data_AF-A0A6M0SE15-F1
#
_entry.id   AF-A0A6M0SE15-F1
#
_cell.length_a   1.000
_cell.length_b   1.000
_cell.length_c   1.000
_cell.angle_alpha   90.00
_cell.angle_beta   90.00
_cell.angle_gamma   90.00
#
_symmetry.space_group_name_H-M   'P 1'
#
loop_
_entity.id
_entity.type
_entity.pdbx_description
1 polymer ?
#
loop_
_entity_poly.entity_id
_entity_poly.type
_entity_poly.pdbx_seq_one_letter_code
_entity_poly.pdbx_strand_id
1 'polypeptide(L)'
;MSPAEYKQRFDQAYQTYHASPAFDTDAYFDPDTPESDIPEIPEVPLCDDLALEMLKVKVPYWEHYGWIKACDGALYSLVFNANCDLAQELAAWLMADAPKGIAEQYPELVNYAAGEFPVEQVNRQNEMLTYIKEQKWRNEPRQEIEIPQGSPGVSPWRLDTQIVPQTSA
;
A
#
# COMPACT_ATOMS: atom_id res chain seq x y z
N MET A 1 17.32 4.78 -15.20
CA MET A 1 16.12 4.58 -16.02
C MET A 1 15.83 5.89 -16.74
N SER A 2 15.51 5.84 -18.03
CA SER A 2 15.16 7.01 -18.84
C SER A 2 13.69 7.39 -18.64
N PRO A 3 13.28 8.64 -18.97
CA PRO A 3 11.88 9.04 -18.93
C PRO A 3 10.96 8.13 -19.75
N ALA A 4 11.43 7.61 -20.89
CA ALA A 4 10.68 6.70 -21.73
C ALA A 4 10.46 5.32 -21.06
N GLU A 5 11.48 4.81 -20.39
CA GLU A 5 11.38 3.54 -19.64
C GLU A 5 10.39 3.64 -18.47
N TYR A 6 10.36 4.78 -17.78
CA TYR A 6 9.36 5.03 -16.73
C TYR A 6 7.94 5.03 -17.28
N LYS A 7 7.68 5.76 -18.36
CA LYS A 7 6.36 5.83 -19.01
C LYS A 7 5.92 4.44 -19.50
N GLN A 8 6.82 3.69 -20.13
CA GLN A 8 6.53 2.33 -20.59
C GLN A 8 6.16 1.38 -19.44
N ARG A 9 6.88 1.45 -18.30
CA ARG A 9 6.54 0.64 -17.12
C ARG A 9 5.17 1.04 -16.56
N PHE A 10 4.87 2.33 -16.52
CA PHE A 10 3.57 2.83 -16.09
C PHE A 10 2.46 2.31 -17.00
N ASP A 11 2.62 2.40 -18.33
CA ASP A 11 1.66 1.88 -19.31
C ASP A 11 1.39 0.39 -19.12
N GLN A 12 2.45 -0.39 -18.91
CA GLN A 12 2.32 -1.84 -18.68
C GLN A 12 1.53 -2.13 -17.42
N ALA A 13 1.89 -1.50 -16.29
CA ALA A 13 1.18 -1.70 -15.03
C ALA A 13 -0.30 -1.29 -15.13
N TYR A 14 -0.55 -0.15 -15.78
CA TYR A 14 -1.88 0.37 -15.98
C TYR A 14 -2.74 -0.55 -16.86
N GLN A 15 -2.18 -1.00 -17.99
CA GLN A 15 -2.84 -1.95 -18.88
C GLN A 15 -3.12 -3.25 -18.16
N THR A 16 -2.18 -3.82 -17.40
CA THR A 16 -2.44 -5.10 -16.72
C THR A 16 -3.53 -4.96 -15.66
N TYR A 17 -3.56 -3.86 -14.91
CA TYR A 17 -4.64 -3.61 -13.94
C TYR A 17 -6.02 -3.48 -14.61
N HIS A 18 -6.09 -2.82 -15.77
CA HIS A 18 -7.36 -2.58 -16.48
C HIS A 18 -7.75 -3.66 -17.51
N ALA A 19 -6.81 -4.49 -17.93
CA ALA A 19 -7.03 -5.60 -18.86
C ALA A 19 -7.28 -6.93 -18.15
N SER A 20 -7.10 -6.98 -16.83
CA SER A 20 -7.49 -8.16 -16.06
C SER A 20 -8.97 -8.42 -16.32
N PRO A 21 -9.36 -9.61 -16.82
CA PRO A 21 -10.76 -9.96 -16.96
C PRO A 21 -11.43 -9.73 -15.62
N ALA A 22 -12.68 -9.26 -15.61
CA ALA A 22 -13.44 -9.03 -14.40
C ALA A 22 -13.18 -10.19 -13.44
N PHE A 23 -12.43 -9.92 -12.37
CA PHE A 23 -11.96 -10.93 -11.44
C PHE A 23 -13.20 -11.68 -10.99
N ASP A 24 -13.34 -12.92 -11.43
CA ASP A 24 -14.49 -13.76 -11.12
C ASP A 24 -14.31 -14.21 -9.67
N THR A 25 -14.75 -13.34 -8.76
CA THR A 25 -14.69 -13.56 -7.31
C THR A 25 -15.35 -14.88 -6.96
N ASP A 26 -16.38 -15.28 -7.70
CA ASP A 26 -17.18 -16.46 -7.37
C ASP A 26 -16.39 -17.75 -7.63
N ALA A 27 -15.50 -17.77 -8.63
CA ALA A 27 -14.60 -18.90 -8.89
C ALA A 27 -13.42 -18.95 -7.90
N TYR A 28 -12.91 -17.81 -7.44
CA TYR A 28 -11.72 -17.73 -6.58
C TYR A 28 -12.00 -18.11 -5.12
N PHE A 29 -13.26 -17.99 -4.68
CA PHE A 29 -13.71 -18.37 -3.32
C PHE A 29 -14.53 -19.66 -3.30
N ASP A 30 -14.62 -20.38 -4.43
CA ASP A 30 -15.26 -21.70 -4.47
C ASP A 30 -14.36 -22.72 -3.72
N PRO A 31 -14.83 -23.31 -2.61
CA PRO A 31 -14.07 -24.29 -1.84
C PRO A 31 -13.77 -25.58 -2.63
N ASP A 32 -14.45 -25.81 -3.75
CA ASP A 32 -14.23 -26.95 -4.64
C ASP A 32 -13.18 -26.66 -5.74
N THR A 33 -12.69 -25.42 -5.88
CA THR A 33 -11.60 -25.08 -6.81
C THR A 33 -10.26 -25.53 -6.25
N PRO A 34 -9.53 -26.45 -6.91
CA PRO A 34 -8.19 -26.84 -6.49
C PRO A 34 -7.24 -25.64 -6.49
N GLU A 35 -6.35 -25.57 -5.50
CA GLU A 35 -5.38 -24.47 -5.37
C GLU A 35 -4.49 -24.32 -6.63
N SER A 36 -4.28 -25.41 -7.39
CA SER A 36 -3.56 -25.42 -8.67
C SER A 36 -4.29 -24.74 -9.83
N ASP A 37 -5.61 -24.59 -9.72
CA ASP A 37 -6.48 -24.02 -10.75
C ASP A 37 -6.79 -22.55 -10.46
N ILE A 38 -6.34 -22.05 -9.30
CA ILE A 38 -6.39 -20.64 -8.95
C ILE A 38 -5.37 -19.89 -9.82
N PRO A 39 -5.79 -18.98 -10.70
CA PRO A 39 -4.85 -18.22 -11.53
C PRO A 39 -3.92 -17.38 -10.65
N GLU A 40 -2.61 -17.51 -10.90
CA GLU A 40 -1.60 -16.67 -10.27
C GLU A 40 -1.92 -15.19 -10.54
N ILE A 41 -2.02 -14.41 -9.47
CA ILE A 41 -2.18 -12.96 -9.60
C ILE A 41 -0.84 -12.44 -10.12
N PRO A 42 -0.79 -11.82 -11.30
CA PRO A 42 0.46 -11.33 -11.84
C PRO A 42 1.06 -10.30 -10.87
N GLU A 43 2.34 -10.45 -10.55
CA GLU A 43 3.10 -9.48 -9.76
C GLU A 43 3.32 -8.20 -10.58
N VAL A 44 2.31 -7.34 -10.58
CA VAL A 44 2.33 -6.07 -11.29
C VAL A 44 2.58 -4.97 -10.25
N PRO A 45 3.63 -4.13 -10.42
CA PRO A 45 3.83 -3.00 -9.54
C PRO A 45 2.61 -2.08 -9.57
N LEU A 46 2.22 -1.54 -8.42
CA LEU A 46 1.09 -0.63 -8.35
C LEU A 46 1.38 0.64 -9.13
N CYS A 47 0.36 1.19 -9.80
CA CYS A 47 0.49 2.44 -10.55
C CYS A 47 0.96 3.58 -9.65
N ASP A 48 0.52 3.61 -8.39
CA ASP A 48 0.89 4.62 -7.40
C ASP A 48 2.40 4.55 -7.06
N ASP A 49 2.97 3.35 -6.94
CA ASP A 49 4.40 3.16 -6.69
C ASP A 49 5.24 3.67 -7.87
N LEU A 50 4.81 3.36 -9.10
CA LEU A 50 5.47 3.85 -10.31
C LEU A 50 5.31 5.36 -10.47
N ALA A 51 4.14 5.91 -10.16
CA ALA A 51 3.92 7.35 -10.14
C ALA A 51 4.84 8.03 -9.13
N LEU A 52 5.04 7.44 -7.94
CA LEU A 52 5.98 7.95 -6.95
C LEU A 52 7.43 7.92 -7.46
N GLU A 53 7.86 6.85 -8.12
CA GLU A 53 9.18 6.80 -8.77
C GLU A 53 9.34 7.94 -9.79
N MET A 54 8.33 8.15 -10.64
CA MET A 54 8.31 9.21 -11.65
C MET A 54 8.33 10.61 -11.05
N LEU A 55 7.58 10.85 -9.97
CA LEU A 55 7.56 12.12 -9.25
C LEU A 55 8.95 12.43 -8.67
N LYS A 56 9.60 11.45 -8.03
CA LYS A 56 10.95 11.60 -7.44
C LYS A 56 12.00 11.98 -8.48
N VAL A 57 11.88 11.49 -9.72
CA VAL A 57 12.78 11.84 -10.82
C VAL A 57 12.24 12.94 -11.74
N LYS A 58 11.11 13.56 -11.38
CA LYS A 58 10.50 14.70 -12.08
C LYS A 58 10.16 14.40 -13.54
N VAL A 59 9.57 13.24 -13.80
CA VAL A 59 9.10 12.83 -15.14
C VAL A 59 7.59 13.06 -15.26
N PRO A 60 7.12 14.01 -16.08
CA PRO A 60 5.70 14.24 -16.29
C PRO A 60 5.10 13.24 -17.29
N TYR A 61 3.84 12.85 -17.10
CA TYR A 61 3.11 12.01 -18.05
C TYR A 61 1.64 12.43 -18.24
N TRP A 62 1.45 13.69 -18.60
CA TRP A 62 0.13 14.31 -18.79
C TRP A 62 -0.71 13.67 -19.91
N GLU A 63 -0.07 13.00 -20.86
CA GLU A 63 -0.77 12.31 -21.95
C GLU A 63 -1.52 11.05 -21.47
N HIS A 64 -1.21 10.53 -20.28
CA HIS A 64 -1.82 9.33 -19.74
C HIS A 64 -2.89 9.65 -18.70
N TYR A 65 -4.15 9.28 -18.99
CA TYR A 65 -5.30 9.66 -18.18
C TYR A 65 -5.26 9.15 -16.72
N GLY A 66 -4.67 7.98 -16.50
CA GLY A 66 -4.53 7.39 -15.16
C GLY A 66 -3.39 7.98 -14.31
N TRP A 67 -2.48 8.77 -14.91
CA TRP A 67 -1.23 9.16 -14.24
C TRP A 67 -1.46 10.14 -13.10
N ILE A 68 -2.29 11.16 -13.31
CA ILE A 68 -2.56 12.17 -12.26
C ILE A 68 -3.27 11.55 -11.05
N LYS A 69 -4.16 10.58 -11.28
CA LYS A 69 -4.84 9.83 -10.20
C LYS A 69 -3.84 8.96 -9.42
N ALA A 70 -2.89 8.34 -10.10
CA ALA A 70 -1.83 7.58 -9.45
C ALA A 70 -0.88 8.49 -8.65
N CYS A 71 -0.61 9.71 -9.15
CA CYS A 71 0.15 10.71 -8.40
C CYS A 71 -0.57 11.13 -7.12
N ASP A 72 -1.89 11.34 -7.17
CA ASP A 72 -2.71 11.64 -5.98
C ASP A 72 -2.65 10.49 -4.94
N GLY A 73 -2.82 9.25 -5.38
CA GLY A 73 -2.68 8.06 -4.50
C GLY A 73 -1.28 7.92 -3.88
N ALA A 74 -0.23 8.17 -4.67
CA ALA A 74 1.15 8.15 -4.20
C ALA A 74 1.43 9.23 -3.14
N LEU A 75 0.98 10.46 -3.38
CA LEU A 75 1.16 11.58 -2.47
C LEU A 75 0.33 11.39 -1.19
N TYR A 76 -0.91 10.92 -1.30
CA TYR A 76 -1.72 10.53 -0.15
C TYR A 76 -1.01 9.48 0.71
N SER A 77 -0.39 8.48 0.08
CA SER A 77 0.38 7.44 0.79
C SER A 77 1.60 8.00 1.53
N LEU A 78 2.26 9.04 1.00
CA LEU A 78 3.32 9.75 1.73
C LEU A 78 2.76 10.49 2.95
N VAL A 79 1.66 11.23 2.79
CA VAL A 79 1.00 11.95 3.89
C VAL A 79 0.53 10.98 4.97
N PHE A 80 -0.07 9.86 4.56
CA PHE A 80 -0.52 8.79 5.44
C PHE A 80 0.61 8.22 6.32
N ASN A 81 1.81 8.10 5.73
CA ASN A 81 3.03 7.66 6.40
C ASN A 81 3.82 8.82 7.06
N ALA A 82 3.18 9.97 7.29
CA ALA A 82 3.77 11.16 7.92
C ALA A 82 4.98 11.76 7.17
N ASN A 83 5.13 11.49 5.87
CA ASN A 83 6.17 12.09 5.01
C ASN A 83 5.67 13.36 4.33
N CYS A 84 5.10 14.29 5.09
CA CYS A 84 4.44 15.50 4.59
C CYS A 84 5.40 16.43 3.82
N ASP A 85 6.65 16.57 4.26
CA ASP A 85 7.65 17.43 3.59
C ASP A 85 7.93 16.95 2.16
N LEU A 86 8.12 15.64 1.98
CA LEU A 86 8.32 15.04 0.66
C LEU A 86 7.05 15.13 -0.19
N ALA A 87 5.88 14.91 0.41
CA ALA A 87 4.61 15.07 -0.28
C ALA A 87 4.41 16.50 -0.79
N GLN A 88 4.73 17.51 0.03
CA GLN A 88 4.67 18.92 -0.35
C GLN A 88 5.62 19.21 -1.52
N GLU A 89 6.88 18.79 -1.42
CA GLU A 89 7.88 19.05 -2.46
C GLU A 89 7.43 18.49 -3.81
N LEU A 90 6.99 17.24 -3.82
CA LEU A 90 6.56 16.56 -5.04
C LEU A 90 5.25 17.12 -5.60
N ALA A 91 4.28 17.45 -4.74
CA ALA A 91 3.03 18.09 -5.14
C ALA A 91 3.28 19.49 -5.72
N ALA A 92 4.13 20.29 -5.09
CA ALA A 92 4.50 21.62 -5.58
C ALA A 92 5.18 21.55 -6.95
N TRP A 93 6.08 20.57 -7.16
CA TRP A 93 6.67 20.34 -8.47
C TRP A 93 5.62 19.91 -9.52
N LEU A 94 4.76 18.96 -9.18
CA LEU A 94 3.72 18.45 -10.06
C LEU A 94 2.75 19.56 -10.51
N MET A 95 2.36 20.43 -9.57
CA MET A 95 1.39 21.49 -9.82
C MET A 95 1.99 22.74 -10.49
N ALA A 96 3.32 22.91 -10.46
CA ALA A 96 3.98 24.07 -11.07
C ALA A 96 3.80 24.17 -12.59
N ASP A 97 3.68 23.03 -13.28
CA ASP A 97 3.49 22.94 -14.74
C ASP A 97 2.24 22.14 -15.10
N ALA A 98 1.24 22.17 -14.23
CA ALA A 98 0.00 21.43 -14.44
C ALA A 98 -0.81 22.02 -15.61
N PRO A 99 -1.29 21.20 -16.54
CA PRO A 99 -2.22 21.63 -17.57
C PRO A 99 -3.48 22.29 -16.98
N LYS A 100 -4.06 23.21 -17.74
CA LYS A 100 -5.30 23.89 -17.35
C LYS A 100 -6.42 22.88 -17.05
N GLY A 101 -7.12 23.06 -15.93
CA GLY A 101 -8.19 22.16 -15.50
C GLY A 101 -7.76 21.15 -14.42
N ILE A 102 -6.47 20.85 -14.29
CA ILE A 102 -5.99 19.86 -13.31
C ILE A 102 -6.18 20.36 -11.87
N ALA A 103 -5.84 21.62 -11.61
CA ALA A 103 -6.00 22.20 -10.27
C ALA A 103 -7.47 22.21 -9.82
N GLU A 104 -8.41 22.42 -10.75
CA GLU A 104 -9.84 22.40 -10.47
C GLU A 104 -10.38 20.98 -10.26
N GLN A 105 -9.83 19.98 -10.95
CA GLN A 105 -10.24 18.58 -10.82
C GLN A 105 -9.65 17.90 -9.58
N TYR A 106 -8.44 18.31 -9.17
CA TYR A 106 -7.68 17.71 -8.08
C TYR A 106 -7.30 18.76 -7.02
N PRO A 107 -8.28 19.30 -6.26
CA PRO A 107 -8.02 20.34 -5.26
C PRO A 107 -7.08 19.86 -4.15
N GLU A 108 -7.10 18.58 -3.80
CA GLU A 108 -6.20 18.03 -2.77
C GLU A 108 -4.72 18.15 -3.17
N LEU A 109 -4.39 18.01 -4.47
CA LEU A 109 -3.02 18.21 -4.94
C LEU A 109 -2.56 19.67 -4.78
N VAL A 110 -3.50 20.62 -4.92
CA VAL A 110 -3.24 22.04 -4.66
C VAL A 110 -2.99 22.27 -3.16
N ASN A 111 -3.80 21.65 -2.30
CA ASN A 111 -3.62 21.72 -0.85
C ASN A 111 -2.25 21.15 -0.45
N TYR A 112 -1.89 19.98 -0.95
CA TYR A 112 -0.59 19.36 -0.68
C TYR A 112 0.57 20.23 -1.16
N ALA A 113 0.47 20.84 -2.35
CA ALA A 113 1.48 21.78 -2.85
C ALA A 113 1.62 23.02 -1.94
N ALA A 114 0.53 23.47 -1.30
CA ALA A 114 0.53 24.55 -0.32
C ALA A 114 1.01 24.11 1.08
N GLY A 115 1.21 22.82 1.32
CA GLY A 115 1.55 22.26 2.63
C GLY A 115 0.34 22.07 3.55
N GLU A 116 -0.87 22.12 3.00
CA GLU A 116 -2.12 21.88 3.72
C GLU A 116 -2.45 20.37 3.64
N PHE A 117 -2.35 19.68 4.76
CA PHE A 117 -2.54 18.22 4.84
C PHE A 117 -3.67 17.85 5.81
N PRO A 118 -4.44 16.78 5.53
CA PRO A 118 -5.51 16.29 6.41
C PRO A 118 -4.94 15.49 7.60
N VAL A 119 -4.00 16.07 8.36
CA VAL A 119 -3.23 15.40 9.43
C VAL A 119 -4.14 14.77 10.48
N GLU A 120 -5.20 15.44 10.90
CA GLU A 120 -6.14 14.91 11.89
C GLU A 120 -6.89 13.67 11.40
N GLN A 121 -7.32 13.67 10.13
CA GLN A 121 -8.01 12.54 9.51
C GLN A 121 -7.07 11.34 9.38
N VAL A 122 -5.83 11.57 8.93
CA VAL A 122 -4.79 10.54 8.82
C VAL A 122 -4.47 9.94 10.18
N ASN A 123 -4.30 10.77 11.21
CA ASN A 123 -4.05 10.28 12.58
C ASN A 123 -5.20 9.40 13.07
N ARG A 124 -6.46 9.81 12.87
CA ARG A 124 -7.63 9.00 13.23
C ARG A 124 -7.65 7.65 12.49
N GLN A 125 -7.29 7.63 11.21
CA GLN A 125 -7.21 6.38 10.44
C GLN A 125 -6.09 5.47 10.97
N ASN A 126 -4.93 6.03 11.29
CA ASN A 126 -3.79 5.29 11.87
C ASN A 126 -4.14 4.71 13.24
N GLU A 127 -4.85 5.46 14.10
CA GLU A 127 -5.35 4.97 15.38
C GLU A 127 -6.33 3.80 15.19
N MET A 128 -7.28 3.92 14.26
CA MET A 128 -8.23 2.86 13.94
C MET A 128 -7.53 1.59 13.42
N LEU A 129 -6.54 1.72 12.54
CA LEU A 129 -5.79 0.59 12.02
C LEU A 129 -4.96 -0.10 13.11
N THR A 130 -4.37 0.68 14.02
CA THR A 130 -3.67 0.16 15.18
C THR A 130 -4.62 -0.64 16.06
N TYR A 131 -5.80 -0.08 16.36
CA TYR A 131 -6.83 -0.77 17.13
C TYR A 131 -7.27 -2.09 16.47
N ILE A 132 -7.52 -2.11 15.16
CA ILE A 132 -7.91 -3.32 14.43
C ILE A 132 -6.80 -4.38 14.51
N LYS A 133 -5.53 -3.99 14.33
CA LYS A 133 -4.38 -4.90 14.44
C LYS A 133 -4.28 -5.49 15.85
N GLU A 134 -4.45 -4.67 16.89
CA GLU A 134 -4.44 -5.12 18.28
C GLU A 134 -5.62 -6.05 18.61
N GLN A 135 -6.82 -5.79 18.07
CA GLN A 135 -7.98 -6.66 18.23
C GLN A 135 -7.80 -7.99 17.49
N LYS A 136 -7.29 -7.98 16.25
CA LYS A 136 -6.93 -9.21 15.53
C LYS A 136 -5.93 -10.03 16.32
N TRP A 137 -4.85 -9.40 16.80
CA TRP A 137 -3.87 -10.03 17.67
C TRP A 137 -4.52 -10.67 18.90
N ARG A 138 -5.44 -9.98 19.59
CA ARG A 138 -6.11 -10.50 20.79
C ARG A 138 -7.08 -11.66 20.52
N ASN A 139 -7.66 -11.74 19.32
CA ASN A 139 -8.70 -12.72 18.97
C ASN A 139 -8.16 -13.94 18.21
N GLU A 140 -6.89 -13.96 17.82
CA GLU A 140 -6.24 -15.15 17.26
C GLU A 140 -6.14 -16.26 18.33
N PRO A 141 -6.54 -17.51 18.02
CA PRO A 141 -6.41 -18.60 18.95
C PRO A 141 -4.93 -18.85 19.23
N ARG A 142 -4.57 -18.90 20.52
CA ARG A 142 -3.19 -19.11 20.97
C ARG A 142 -3.08 -20.38 21.76
N GLN A 143 -1.98 -21.08 21.56
CA GLN A 143 -1.62 -22.22 22.38
C GLN A 143 -0.53 -21.79 23.36
N GLU A 144 -0.77 -22.07 24.63
CA GLU A 144 0.28 -22.06 25.63
C GLU A 144 1.10 -23.33 25.43
N ILE A 145 2.36 -23.17 25.04
CA ILE A 145 3.31 -24.28 24.96
C ILE A 145 4.24 -24.21 26.15
N GLU A 146 4.41 -25.34 26.83
CA GLU A 146 5.45 -25.50 27.84
C GLU A 146 6.81 -25.55 27.15
N ILE A 147 7.74 -24.69 27.55
CA ILE A 147 9.11 -24.74 27.06
C ILE A 147 9.82 -25.92 27.76
N PRO A 148 10.45 -26.86 27.03
CA PRO A 148 11.15 -27.98 27.65
C PRO A 148 12.24 -27.50 28.61
N GLN A 149 12.28 -28.09 29.80
CA GLN A 149 13.33 -27.83 30.80
C GLN A 149 14.71 -28.13 30.20
N GLY A 150 15.62 -27.17 30.30
CA GLY A 150 16.97 -27.24 29.70
C GLY A 150 17.13 -26.49 28.37
N SER A 151 16.06 -25.85 27.87
CA SER A 151 16.16 -24.93 26.73
C SER A 151 17.03 -23.71 27.07
N PRO A 152 17.79 -23.14 26.10
CA PRO A 152 18.67 -22.01 26.36
C PRO A 152 17.92 -20.82 26.97
N GLY A 153 18.25 -20.44 28.20
CA GLY A 153 17.62 -19.32 28.91
C GLY A 153 16.48 -19.67 29.87
N VAL A 154 16.05 -20.94 29.95
CA VAL A 154 15.00 -21.41 30.88
C VAL A 154 15.63 -22.03 32.12
N SER A 155 15.18 -21.59 33.31
CA SER A 155 15.70 -22.11 34.58
C SER A 155 15.29 -23.58 34.80
N PRO A 156 16.22 -24.47 35.20
CA PRO A 156 15.95 -25.92 35.30
C PRO A 156 14.93 -26.33 36.39
N TRP A 157 14.46 -25.36 37.18
CA TRP A 157 13.52 -25.57 38.29
C TRP A 157 12.17 -24.85 38.08
N ARG A 158 11.95 -24.23 36.92
CA ARG A 158 10.67 -23.59 36.56
C ARG A 158 10.12 -24.17 35.26
N LEU A 159 8.80 -24.34 35.22
CA LEU A 159 8.06 -24.44 33.97
C LEU A 159 7.90 -23.01 33.46
N ASP A 160 8.54 -22.68 32.34
CA ASP A 160 8.28 -21.45 31.61
C ASP A 160 7.33 -21.78 30.46
N THR A 161 6.24 -21.03 30.35
CA THR A 161 5.28 -21.17 29.25
C THR A 161 5.47 -20.05 28.24
N GLN A 162 5.34 -20.38 26.95
CA GLN A 162 5.34 -19.41 25.87
C GLN A 162 3.97 -19.42 25.18
N ILE A 163 3.41 -18.24 24.94
CA ILE A 163 2.18 -18.09 24.17
C ILE A 163 2.56 -17.88 22.71
N VAL A 164 2.16 -18.79 21.83
CA VAL A 164 2.38 -18.66 20.38
C VAL A 164 1.06 -18.67 19.61
N PRO A 165 1.00 -18.08 18.40
CA PRO A 165 -0.14 -18.24 17.50
C PRO A 165 -0.36 -19.72 17.16
N GLN A 166 -1.60 -20.20 17.18
CA GLN A 166 -1.90 -21.54 16.65
C GLN A 166 -1.74 -21.53 15.13
N THR A 167 -0.72 -22.21 14.61
CA THR A 167 -0.62 -22.52 13.19
C THR A 167 -1.53 -23.70 12.87
N SER A 168 -2.54 -23.49 12.02
CA SER A 168 -3.33 -24.58 11.45
C SER A 168 -2.42 -25.51 10.66
N ALA A 169 -2.40 -26.79 11.04
CA ALA A 169 -1.70 -27.87 10.35
C ALA A 169 -2.58 -28.48 9.24
#